data_AF-A8YJF8-F1
#
_entry.id   AF-A8YJF8-F1
#
_cell.length_a   1.000
_cell.length_b   1.000
_cell.length_c   1.000
_cell.angle_alpha   90.00
_cell.angle_beta   90.00
_cell.angle_gamma   90.00
#
_symmetry.space_group_name_H-M   'P 1'
#
loop_
_entity.id
_entity.type
_entity.pdbx_description
1 polymer ?
#
loop_
_entity_poly.entity_id
_entity_poly.type
_entity_poly.pdbx_seq_one_letter_code
_entity_poly.pdbx_strand_id
1 'polypeptide(L)'
;MNRLLSFLEYRPRLRNILSFCFSLIVMLLIGVGKVTAQDLNNSTLDLVANLWMLIAGSLVFFMNAGFAMLETGFCRTNNATNVLAKNLIVFCVSALAYWMFGFGLMFGNTSELGNSE
;
A
#
# COMPACT_ATOMS: atom_id res chain seq x y z
N MET A 1 -27.64 -16.49 2.43
CA MET A 1 -26.48 -16.76 3.30
C MET A 1 -25.63 -17.95 2.84
N ASN A 2 -26.23 -19.04 2.31
CA ASN A 2 -25.49 -20.27 1.97
C ASN A 2 -24.72 -20.23 0.62
N ARG A 3 -25.01 -19.27 -0.27
CA ARG A 3 -24.23 -19.07 -1.51
C ARG A 3 -22.90 -18.34 -1.27
N LEU A 4 -22.75 -17.60 -0.18
CA LEU A 4 -21.49 -16.92 0.16
C LEU A 4 -20.50 -17.90 0.82
N LEU A 5 -21.01 -18.83 1.64
CA LEU A 5 -20.20 -19.88 2.25
C LEU A 5 -19.65 -20.86 1.20
N SER A 6 -20.39 -21.16 0.12
CA SER A 6 -19.89 -21.99 -0.98
C SER A 6 -18.84 -21.28 -1.87
N PHE A 7 -18.83 -19.94 -1.92
CA PHE A 7 -17.80 -19.18 -2.63
C PHE A 7 -16.49 -19.08 -1.83
N LEU A 8 -16.56 -19.05 -0.50
CA LEU A 8 -15.39 -19.05 0.39
C LEU A 8 -14.68 -20.42 0.48
N GLU A 9 -15.35 -21.50 0.07
CA GLU A 9 -14.79 -22.85 0.01
C GLU A 9 -14.10 -23.17 -1.34
N TYR A 10 -14.30 -22.33 -2.37
CA TYR A 10 -13.96 -22.67 -3.76
C TYR A 10 -12.46 -22.56 -4.11
N ARG A 11 -11.63 -21.80 -3.38
CA ARG A 11 -10.19 -21.68 -3.74
C ARG A 11 -9.29 -21.73 -2.50
N PRO A 12 -8.49 -22.80 -2.29
CA PRO A 12 -7.57 -22.91 -1.15
C PRO A 12 -6.52 -21.77 -1.11
N ARG A 13 -6.31 -21.08 -2.24
CA ARG A 13 -5.43 -19.90 -2.33
C ARG A 13 -6.09 -18.60 -1.83
N LEU A 14 -7.41 -18.47 -1.94
CA LEU A 14 -8.12 -17.24 -1.58
C LEU A 14 -8.20 -17.06 -0.06
N ARG A 15 -8.38 -18.15 0.68
CA ARG A 15 -8.41 -18.16 2.15
C ARG A 15 -7.07 -17.72 2.77
N ASN A 16 -5.94 -18.12 2.17
CA ASN A 16 -4.61 -17.74 2.67
C ASN A 16 -4.26 -16.27 2.35
N ILE A 17 -4.65 -15.75 1.18
CA ILE A 17 -4.48 -14.33 0.83
C ILE A 17 -5.34 -13.42 1.73
N LEU A 18 -6.60 -13.78 1.96
CA LEU A 18 -7.49 -12.98 2.81
C LEU A 18 -7.01 -12.94 4.27
N SER A 19 -6.50 -14.07 4.77
CA SER A 19 -5.90 -14.17 6.11
C SER A 19 -4.59 -13.40 6.23
N PHE A 20 -3.78 -13.35 5.16
CA PHE A 20 -2.54 -12.56 5.13
C PHE A 20 -2.82 -11.06 5.13
N CYS A 21 -3.80 -10.62 4.33
CA CYS A 21 -4.26 -9.23 4.31
C CYS A 21 -4.82 -8.79 5.67
N PHE A 22 -5.59 -9.64 6.34
CA PHE A 22 -6.14 -9.35 7.67
C PHE A 22 -5.05 -9.27 8.74
N SER A 23 -4.07 -10.17 8.70
CA SER A 23 -2.91 -10.15 9.61
C SER A 23 -2.03 -8.91 9.41
N LEU A 24 -1.80 -8.51 8.15
CA LEU A 24 -1.02 -7.31 7.81
C LEU A 24 -1.69 -6.02 8.33
N ILE A 25 -3.03 -5.94 8.21
CA ILE A 25 -3.84 -4.84 8.73
C ILE A 25 -3.82 -4.79 10.26
N VAL A 26 -3.94 -5.93 10.94
CA VAL A 26 -3.90 -5.99 12.41
C VAL A 26 -2.51 -5.65 12.94
N MET A 27 -1.45 -6.10 12.27
CA MET A 27 -0.07 -5.76 12.65
C MET A 27 0.22 -4.26 12.47
N LEU A 28 -0.31 -3.64 11.41
CA LEU A 28 -0.20 -2.19 11.17
C LEU A 28 -0.90 -1.39 12.28
N LEU A 29 -2.08 -1.82 12.72
CA LEU A 29 -2.84 -1.15 13.79
C LEU A 29 -2.15 -1.24 15.16
N ILE A 30 -1.43 -2.33 15.46
CA ILE A 30 -0.72 -2.52 16.74
C ILE A 30 0.63 -1.78 16.75
N GLY A 31 1.25 -1.58 15.59
CA GLY A 31 2.57 -0.92 15.45
C GLY A 31 2.55 0.60 15.69
N VAL A 32 1.41 1.28 15.47
CA VAL A 32 1.29 2.74 15.65
C VAL A 32 1.42 3.15 17.12
N GLY A 33 1.04 2.29 18.07
CA GLY A 33 1.03 2.62 19.50
C GLY A 33 2.38 2.57 20.24
N LYS A 34 3.49 2.20 19.57
CA LYS A 34 4.81 2.03 20.23
C LYS A 34 5.86 3.09 19.89
N VAL A 35 5.51 4.11 19.10
CA VAL A 35 6.42 5.14 18.55
C VAL A 35 6.31 6.47 19.32
N THR A 36 6.17 6.44 20.64
CA THR A 36 6.10 7.66 21.46
C THR A 36 7.05 7.58 22.65
N ALA A 37 8.35 7.59 22.38
CA ALA A 37 9.37 7.95 23.36
C ALA A 37 10.70 8.18 22.64
N GLN A 38 10.90 9.36 22.05
CA GLN A 38 12.22 9.77 21.58
C GLN A 38 12.44 11.25 21.87
N ASP A 39 12.99 11.53 23.05
CA ASP A 39 13.52 12.85 23.43
C ASP A 39 14.89 13.03 22.77
N LEU A 40 14.90 13.52 21.53
CA LEU A 40 16.10 13.94 20.81
C LEU A 40 15.71 15.17 19.97
N ASN A 41 16.54 16.21 20.03
CA ASN A 41 16.60 17.37 19.16
C ASN A 41 15.81 17.22 17.85
N ASN A 42 14.67 17.90 17.78
CA ASN A 42 13.64 17.81 16.74
C ASN A 42 14.22 17.75 15.31
N SER A 43 15.27 18.53 15.02
CA SER A 43 15.93 18.56 13.71
C SER A 43 16.56 17.23 13.27
N THR A 44 17.08 16.43 14.21
CA THR A 44 17.65 15.11 13.88
C THR A 44 16.58 14.03 13.75
N LEU A 45 15.48 14.17 14.48
CA LEU A 45 14.35 13.26 14.37
C LEU A 45 13.64 13.43 13.03
N ASP A 46 13.49 14.67 12.56
CA ASP A 46 12.90 14.97 11.25
C ASP A 46 13.73 14.38 10.10
N LEU A 47 15.06 14.48 10.18
CA LEU A 47 15.96 13.90 9.15
C LEU A 47 15.82 12.37 9.10
N VAL A 48 15.85 11.71 10.26
CA VAL A 48 15.74 10.25 10.35
C VAL A 48 14.34 9.79 9.92
N ALA A 49 13.29 10.51 10.30
CA ALA A 49 11.91 10.24 9.89
C ALA A 49 11.73 10.38 8.38
N ASN A 50 12.27 11.44 7.77
CA ASN A 50 12.20 11.64 6.32
C ASN A 50 12.98 10.58 5.55
N LEU A 51 14.18 10.22 6.03
CA LEU A 51 14.98 9.14 5.44
C LEU A 51 14.23 7.80 5.54
N TRP A 52 13.64 7.51 6.70
CA TRP A 52 12.81 6.32 6.90
C TRP A 52 11.62 6.30 5.94
N MET A 53 10.88 7.40 5.79
CA MET A 53 9.74 7.52 4.88
C MET A 53 10.15 7.31 3.41
N LEU A 54 11.32 7.80 2.99
CA LEU A 54 11.86 7.57 1.64
C LEU A 54 12.23 6.11 1.41
N ILE A 55 12.86 5.46 2.40
CA ILE A 55 13.20 4.03 2.32
C ILE A 55 11.93 3.17 2.29
N ALA A 56 10.98 3.45 3.19
CA ALA A 56 9.68 2.76 3.25
C ALA A 56 8.89 2.96 1.94
N GLY A 57 8.84 4.18 1.41
CA GLY A 57 8.21 4.47 0.11
C GLY A 57 8.87 3.72 -1.05
N SER A 58 10.20 3.61 -1.05
CA SER A 58 10.95 2.85 -2.06
C SER A 58 10.65 1.35 -2.00
N LEU A 59 10.51 0.78 -0.80
CA LEU A 59 10.11 -0.63 -0.60
C LEU A 59 8.69 -0.89 -1.12
N VAL A 60 7.75 0.03 -0.91
CA VAL A 60 6.37 -0.07 -1.41
C VAL A 60 6.32 0.05 -2.93
N PHE A 61 7.13 0.93 -3.53
CA PHE A 61 7.27 0.99 -4.99
C PHE A 61 7.72 -0.36 -5.57
N PHE A 62 8.70 -1.00 -4.94
CA PHE A 62 9.21 -2.30 -5.35
C PHE A 62 8.18 -3.43 -5.22
N MET A 63 7.19 -3.30 -4.33
CA MET A 63 6.11 -4.29 -4.16
C MET A 63 5.24 -4.44 -5.43
N ASN A 64 4.84 -3.31 -6.04
CA ASN A 64 4.02 -3.34 -7.25
C ASN A 64 4.78 -3.95 -8.44
N ALA A 65 6.07 -3.64 -8.56
CA ALA A 65 6.95 -4.25 -9.57
C ALA A 65 7.20 -5.75 -9.31
N GLY A 66 7.35 -6.14 -8.04
CA GLY A 66 7.56 -7.52 -7.62
C GLY A 66 6.39 -8.43 -7.97
N PHE A 67 5.15 -8.00 -7.71
CA PHE A 67 3.97 -8.77 -8.11
C PHE A 67 3.82 -8.89 -9.63
N ALA A 68 4.12 -7.83 -10.37
CA ALA A 68 4.09 -7.87 -11.84
C ALA A 68 5.11 -8.88 -12.40
N MET A 69 6.29 -8.99 -11.80
CA MET A 69 7.30 -9.99 -12.18
C MET A 69 6.84 -11.42 -11.85
N LEU A 70 6.19 -11.63 -10.70
CA LEU A 70 5.65 -12.94 -10.32
C LEU A 70 4.49 -13.36 -11.25
N GLU A 71 3.59 -12.45 -11.60
CA GLU A 71 2.45 -12.73 -12.50
C GLU A 71 2.92 -13.05 -13.93
N THR A 72 3.95 -12.34 -14.40
CA THR A 72 4.53 -12.56 -15.73
C THR A 72 5.40 -13.82 -15.79
N GLY A 73 6.06 -14.18 -14.68
CA GLY A 73 6.87 -15.39 -14.55
C GLY A 73 6.08 -16.70 -14.64
N PHE A 74 4.78 -16.68 -14.32
CA PHE A 74 3.89 -17.85 -14.50
C PHE A 74 3.11 -17.82 -15.83
N CYS A 75 3.27 -16.78 -16.65
CA CYS A 75 2.56 -16.66 -17.92
C CYS A 75 3.37 -17.27 -19.07
N ARG A 76 2.67 -17.75 -20.11
CA ARG A 76 3.33 -18.27 -21.33
C ARG A 76 4.13 -17.14 -22.00
N THR A 77 5.36 -17.44 -22.41
CA THR A 77 6.35 -16.48 -22.93
C THR A 77 5.79 -15.52 -23.99
N ASN A 78 4.91 -16.01 -24.88
CA ASN A 78 4.28 -15.21 -25.94
C ASN A 78 3.33 -14.10 -25.44
N ASN A 79 2.81 -14.21 -24.21
CA ASN A 79 1.89 -13.24 -23.62
C ASN A 79 2.50 -12.48 -22.42
N ALA A 80 3.72 -12.84 -21.99
CA ALA A 80 4.37 -12.26 -20.82
C ALA A 80 4.53 -10.74 -20.95
N THR A 81 4.92 -10.22 -22.12
CA THR A 81 5.08 -8.77 -22.36
C THR A 81 3.76 -8.02 -22.27
N ASN A 82 2.65 -8.62 -22.72
CA ASN A 82 1.32 -7.99 -22.66
C ASN A 82 0.80 -7.91 -21.21
N VAL A 83 1.07 -8.94 -20.40
CA VAL A 83 0.71 -8.96 -18.98
C VAL A 83 1.56 -7.95 -18.19
N LEU A 84 2.86 -7.86 -18.48
CA LEU A 84 3.76 -6.89 -17.85
C LEU A 84 3.36 -5.44 -18.17
N ALA A 85 3.06 -5.16 -19.46
CA ALA A 85 2.69 -3.82 -19.92
C ALA A 85 1.40 -3.33 -19.26
N LYS A 86 0.39 -4.21 -19.11
CA LYS A 86 -0.86 -3.86 -18.41
C LYS A 86 -0.61 -3.50 -16.94
N ASN A 87 0.19 -4.29 -16.24
CA ASN A 87 0.53 -4.03 -14.84
C ASN A 87 1.31 -2.71 -14.66
N LEU A 88 2.24 -2.41 -15.56
CA LEU A 88 2.98 -1.16 -15.55
C LEU A 88 2.07 0.06 -15.80
N ILE A 89 1.20 -0.02 -16.81
CA ILE A 89 0.26 1.06 -17.15
C ILE A 89 -0.70 1.35 -15.99
N VAL A 90 -1.25 0.32 -15.34
CA VAL A 90 -2.13 0.50 -14.17
C VAL A 90 -1.40 1.19 -13.02
N PHE A 91 -0.13 0.85 -12.79
CA PHE A 91 0.69 1.50 -11.77
C PHE A 91 0.94 2.99 -12.10
N CYS A 92 1.33 3.31 -13.34
CA CYS A 92 1.55 4.69 -13.79
C CYS A 92 0.28 5.54 -13.69
N VAL A 93 -0.86 5.01 -14.14
CA VAL A 93 -2.16 5.71 -14.07
C VAL A 93 -2.58 5.91 -12.62
N SER A 94 -2.35 4.93 -11.73
CA SER A 94 -2.68 5.06 -10.30
C SER A 94 -1.83 6.15 -9.62
N ALA A 95 -0.53 6.23 -9.93
CA ALA A 95 0.35 7.27 -9.40
C ALA A 95 -0.06 8.68 -9.88
N LEU A 96 -0.39 8.81 -11.18
CA LEU A 96 -0.89 10.06 -11.75
C LEU A 96 -2.25 10.45 -11.15
N ALA A 97 -3.17 9.49 -10.97
CA ALA A 97 -4.47 9.73 -10.35
C ALA A 97 -4.33 10.19 -8.88
N TYR A 98 -3.39 9.60 -8.13
CA TYR A 98 -3.07 10.03 -6.78
C TYR A 98 -2.48 11.45 -6.75
N TRP A 99 -1.63 11.80 -7.70
CA TRP A 99 -1.09 13.16 -7.80
C TRP A 99 -2.16 14.21 -8.16
N MET A 100 -3.04 13.90 -9.11
CA MET A 100 -4.08 14.83 -9.59
C MET A 100 -5.24 15.01 -8.61
N PHE A 101 -5.70 13.93 -7.99
CA PHE A 101 -6.91 13.94 -7.16
C PHE A 101 -6.66 13.41 -5.75
N GLY A 102 -5.77 12.43 -5.59
CA GLY A 102 -5.53 11.78 -4.30
C GLY A 102 -4.91 12.71 -3.25
N PHE A 103 -3.95 13.56 -3.62
CA PHE A 103 -3.34 14.50 -2.69
C PHE A 103 -4.36 15.52 -2.16
N GLY A 104 -5.19 16.05 -3.05
CA GLY A 104 -6.27 16.98 -2.71
C GLY A 104 -7.38 16.35 -1.87
N LEU A 105 -7.71 15.07 -2.09
CA LEU A 105 -8.71 14.37 -1.27
C LEU A 105 -8.17 13.93 0.09
N MET A 106 -6.90 13.55 0.19
CA MET A 106 -6.30 13.04 1.42
C MET A 106 -5.88 14.16 2.38
N PHE A 107 -5.46 15.31 1.85
CA PHE A 107 -5.02 16.46 2.65
C PHE A 107 -5.92 17.70 2.50
N GLY A 108 -7.11 17.54 1.91
CA GLY A 108 -7.98 18.64 1.47
C GLY A 108 -8.70 19.44 2.56
N ASN A 109 -8.53 19.16 3.85
CA ASN A 109 -9.30 19.86 4.89
C ASN A 109 -8.52 20.18 6.17
N THR A 110 -7.39 20.88 6.05
CA THR A 110 -6.65 21.40 7.23
C THR A 110 -7.04 22.82 7.64
N SER A 111 -8.10 23.42 7.07
CA SER A 111 -8.46 24.83 7.28
C SER A 111 -9.72 25.11 8.13
N GLU A 112 -10.35 24.11 8.77
CA GLU A 112 -11.60 24.33 9.55
C GLU A 112 -11.50 24.10 11.07
N LEU A 113 -10.34 24.33 11.71
CA LEU A 113 -10.27 24.50 13.18
C LEU A 113 -9.23 25.56 13.58
N GLY A 114 -9.39 26.75 13.03
CA GLY A 114 -8.63 27.96 13.38
C GLY A 114 -9.48 29.10 13.94
N ASN A 115 -10.66 28.83 14.50
CA ASN A 115 -11.44 29.86 15.21
C ASN A 115 -12.45 29.29 16.23
N SER A 116 -11.95 28.82 17.37
CA SER A 116 -12.57 29.03 18.69
C SER A 116 -11.62 28.49 19.75
N GLU A 117 -10.95 29.43 20.43
CA GLU A 117 -10.02 29.31 21.58
C GLU A 117 -8.55 29.02 21.27
#